data_AF-A0A535GSL4-F1
#
_entry.id   AF-A0A535GSL4-F1
#
_cell.length_a   1.000
_cell.length_b   1.000
_cell.length_c   1.000
_cell.angle_alpha   90.00
_cell.angle_beta   90.00
_cell.angle_gamma   90.00
#
_symmetry.space_group_name_H-M   'P 1'
#
loop_
_entity.id
_entity.type
_entity.pdbx_description
1 polymer ?
#
loop_
_entity_poly.entity_id
_entity_poly.type
_entity_poly.pdbx_seq_one_letter_code
_entity_poly.pdbx_strand_id
1 'polypeptide(L)'
;MRTLATQVKLRRLIRAFAEARERLASEPFERRRVGPVVDRLLELAGDVRESWRREASLRPLEAPLDAYVAGALRTLELAIAGLRQVGADLELLRGDFETAALPLEVFMRGLDAEPALQRSA
;
A
#
# COMPACT_ATOMS: atom_id res chain seq x y z
N MET A 1 -12.00 15.29 5.70
CA MET A 1 -11.74 13.85 5.48
C MET A 1 -10.51 13.48 6.30
N ARG A 2 -10.57 12.39 7.06
CA ARG A 2 -9.54 11.94 8.01
C ARG A 2 -8.34 11.28 7.30
N THR A 3 -8.57 10.60 6.17
CA THR A 3 -7.52 9.75 5.53
C THR A 3 -7.23 10.05 4.06
N LEU A 4 -7.72 11.20 3.55
CA LEU A 4 -7.70 11.50 2.11
C LEU A 4 -6.29 11.50 1.50
N ALA A 5 -5.28 12.05 2.19
CA ALA A 5 -3.94 12.12 1.65
C ALA A 5 -3.31 10.73 1.55
N THR A 6 -3.54 9.88 2.56
CA THR A 6 -3.07 8.49 2.56
C THR A 6 -3.78 7.68 1.48
N GLN A 7 -5.09 7.82 1.31
CA GLN A 7 -5.84 7.14 0.25
C GLN A 7 -5.35 7.48 -1.16
N VAL A 8 -5.07 8.76 -1.44
CA VAL A 8 -4.55 9.17 -2.75
C VAL A 8 -3.20 8.52 -3.03
N LYS A 9 -2.31 8.50 -2.05
CA LYS A 9 -0.99 7.87 -2.17
C LYS A 9 -1.09 6.35 -2.29
N LEU A 10 -2.00 5.72 -1.55
CA LEU A 10 -2.24 4.28 -1.62
C LEU A 10 -2.73 3.88 -3.03
N ARG A 11 -3.67 4.62 -3.61
CA ARG A 11 -4.10 4.38 -5.01
C ARG A 11 -2.96 4.53 -6.00
N ARG A 12 -2.08 5.52 -5.80
CA ARG A 12 -0.89 5.70 -6.64
C ARG A 12 0.05 4.50 -6.54
N LEU A 13 0.29 4.00 -5.33
CA LEU A 13 1.10 2.81 -5.08
C LEU A 13 0.51 1.56 -5.74
N ILE A 14 -0.80 1.33 -5.59
CA ILE A 14 -1.50 0.19 -6.21
C ILE A 14 -1.32 0.18 -7.73
N ARG A 15 -1.53 1.34 -8.38
CA ARG A 15 -1.35 1.48 -9.84
C ARG A 15 0.10 1.23 -10.26
N ALA A 16 1.06 1.86 -9.56
CA ALA A 16 2.48 1.70 -9.86
C ALA A 16 2.94 0.24 -9.70
N PHE A 17 2.44 -0.48 -8.68
CA PHE A 17 2.77 -1.88 -8.47
C PHE A 17 2.23 -2.77 -9.60
N ALA A 18 0.99 -2.56 -10.04
CA ALA A 18 0.40 -3.29 -11.16
C ALA A 18 1.21 -3.09 -12.45
N GLU A 19 1.56 -1.84 -12.79
CA GLU A 19 2.38 -1.50 -13.95
C GLU A 19 3.79 -2.12 -13.88
N ALA A 20 4.42 -2.09 -12.70
CA ALA A 20 5.73 -2.69 -12.49
C ALA A 20 5.70 -4.21 -12.71
N ARG A 21 4.67 -4.89 -12.19
CA ARG A 21 4.50 -6.33 -12.36
C ARG A 21 4.32 -6.71 -13.83
N GLU A 22 3.46 -5.99 -14.55
CA GLU A 22 3.22 -6.23 -15.98
C GLU A 22 4.52 -6.12 -16.78
N ARG A 23 5.33 -5.08 -16.52
CA ARG A 23 6.66 -4.92 -17.14
C ARG A 23 7.63 -6.06 -16.80
N LEU A 24 7.67 -6.48 -15.55
CA LEU A 24 8.56 -7.57 -15.10
C LEU A 24 8.15 -8.93 -15.67
N ALA A 25 6.85 -9.15 -15.89
CA ALA A 25 6.35 -10.37 -16.51
C ALA A 25 6.62 -10.40 -18.03
N SER A 26 6.56 -9.25 -18.72
CA SER A 26 6.74 -9.18 -20.17
C SER A 26 8.20 -9.25 -20.62
N GLU A 27 9.16 -8.84 -19.78
CA GLU A 27 10.57 -8.70 -20.19
C GLU A 27 11.55 -9.39 -19.20
N PRO A 28 11.87 -10.69 -19.40
CA PRO A 28 12.74 -11.44 -18.49
C PRO A 28 14.17 -10.88 -18.35
N PHE A 29 14.65 -10.12 -19.36
CA PHE A 29 15.96 -9.47 -19.37
C PHE A 29 16.00 -8.14 -18.60
N GLU A 30 14.85 -7.57 -18.21
CA GLU A 30 14.74 -6.37 -17.36
C GLU A 30 15.11 -6.65 -15.89
N ARG A 31 15.56 -7.87 -15.52
CA ARG A 31 16.01 -8.17 -14.16
C ARG A 31 17.10 -7.22 -13.64
N ARG A 32 17.93 -6.63 -14.51
CA ARG A 32 18.88 -5.56 -14.11
C ARG A 32 18.21 -4.22 -13.75
N ARG A 33 16.99 -3.98 -14.24
CA ARG A 33 16.15 -2.79 -13.99
C ARG A 33 15.13 -2.97 -12.85
N VAL A 34 15.00 -4.18 -12.30
CA VAL A 34 14.19 -4.46 -11.10
C VAL A 34 14.57 -3.55 -9.93
N GLY A 35 15.86 -3.27 -9.72
CA GLY A 35 16.35 -2.43 -8.63
C GLY A 35 15.67 -1.05 -8.59
N PRO A 36 15.86 -0.20 -9.62
CA PRO A 36 15.21 1.11 -9.70
C PRO A 36 13.68 1.08 -9.61
N VAL A 37 13.03 0.06 -10.19
CA VAL A 37 11.57 -0.11 -10.10
C VAL A 37 11.15 -0.35 -8.66
N VAL A 38 11.83 -1.25 -7.96
CA VAL A 38 11.52 -1.57 -6.56
C VAL A 38 11.85 -0.40 -5.64
N ASP A 39 12.96 0.30 -5.85
CA ASP A 39 13.31 1.49 -5.09
C ASP A 39 12.21 2.57 -5.21
N ARG A 40 11.66 2.76 -6.43
CA ARG A 40 10.56 3.68 -6.65
C ARG A 40 9.27 3.24 -5.94
N LEU A 41 8.95 1.95 -5.96
CA LEU A 41 7.79 1.41 -5.26
C LEU A 41 7.92 1.55 -3.74
N LEU A 42 9.12 1.31 -3.18
CA LEU A 42 9.40 1.50 -1.76
C LEU A 42 9.32 2.97 -1.34
N GLU A 43 9.74 3.90 -2.19
CA GLU A 43 9.54 5.34 -1.96
C GLU A 43 8.05 5.68 -1.84
N LEU A 44 7.23 5.18 -2.78
CA LEU A 44 5.77 5.36 -2.74
C LEU A 44 5.13 4.71 -1.50
N ALA A 45 5.59 3.53 -1.08
CA ALA A 45 5.15 2.90 0.16
C ALA A 45 5.52 3.74 1.39
N GLY A 46 6.74 4.29 1.41
CA GLY A 46 7.20 5.24 2.41
C GLY A 46 6.31 6.48 2.50
N ASP A 47 5.91 7.05 1.37
CA ASP A 47 4.99 8.18 1.31
C ASP A 47 3.61 7.85 1.91
N VAL A 48 3.08 6.64 1.64
CA VAL A 48 1.82 6.18 2.23
C VAL A 48 1.96 6.08 3.74
N ARG A 49 3.01 5.42 4.24
CA ARG A 49 3.28 5.25 5.67
C ARG A 49 3.44 6.58 6.39
N GLU A 50 4.18 7.52 5.80
CA GLU A 50 4.38 8.84 6.37
C GLU A 50 3.08 9.65 6.41
N SER A 51 2.28 9.55 5.35
CA SER A 51 0.95 10.16 5.30
C SER A 51 0.04 9.62 6.40
N TRP A 52 0.02 8.29 6.56
CA TRP A 52 -0.76 7.63 7.59
C TRP A 52 -0.32 8.08 8.98
N ARG A 53 0.98 8.08 9.26
CA ARG A 53 1.55 8.51 10.55
C ARG A 53 1.07 9.91 10.94
N ARG A 54 1.05 10.85 9.99
CA ARG A 54 0.56 12.23 10.23
C ARG A 54 -0.94 12.23 10.52
N GLU A 55 -1.74 11.57 9.70
CA GLU A 55 -3.20 11.54 9.87
C GLU A 55 -3.63 10.80 11.14
N ALA A 56 -2.98 9.69 11.47
CA ALA A 56 -3.20 8.90 12.69
C ALA A 56 -2.81 9.66 13.96
N SER A 57 -1.79 10.53 13.90
CA SER A 57 -1.42 11.38 15.05
C SER A 57 -2.49 12.42 15.39
N LEU A 58 -3.22 12.91 14.39
CA LEU A 58 -4.29 13.91 14.57
C LEU A 58 -5.57 13.28 15.10
N ARG A 59 -5.83 12.03 14.72
CA ARG A 59 -6.95 11.25 15.21
C ARG A 59 -6.47 9.81 15.39
N PRO A 60 -6.10 9.42 16.61
CA PRO A 60 -5.69 8.06 16.90
C PRO A 60 -6.82 7.06 16.66
N LEU A 61 -6.47 5.86 16.23
CA LEU A 61 -7.38 4.71 16.21
C LEU A 61 -7.23 3.89 17.48
N GLU A 62 -8.21 3.03 17.75
CA GLU A 62 -8.05 1.97 18.74
C GLU A 62 -6.91 1.03 18.35
N ALA A 63 -6.22 0.47 19.35
CA ALA A 63 -5.01 -0.32 19.15
C ALA A 63 -5.14 -1.47 18.13
N PRO A 64 -6.25 -2.26 18.09
CA PRO A 64 -6.41 -3.31 17.09
C PRO A 64 -6.48 -2.78 15.65
N LEU A 65 -7.11 -1.62 15.46
CA LEU A 65 -7.25 -1.00 14.14
C LEU A 65 -5.94 -0.36 13.67
N ASP A 66 -5.20 0.26 14.59
CA ASP A 66 -3.86 0.78 14.28
C ASP A 66 -2.88 -0.36 13.92
N ALA A 67 -2.93 -1.46 14.68
CA ALA A 67 -2.15 -2.66 14.38
C ALA A 67 -2.50 -3.27 13.02
N TYR A 68 -3.79 -3.28 12.65
CA TYR A 68 -4.23 -3.72 11.32
C TYR A 68 -3.60 -2.86 10.22
N VAL A 69 -3.64 -1.53 10.33
CA VAL A 69 -3.06 -0.63 9.32
C VAL A 69 -1.54 -0.83 9.25
N ALA A 70 -0.85 -0.88 10.39
CA ALA A 70 0.59 -1.12 10.44
C ALA A 70 0.98 -2.46 9.81
N GLY A 71 0.21 -3.52 10.08
CA GLY A 71 0.38 -4.84 9.49
C GLY A 71 0.20 -4.82 7.97
N ALA A 72 -0.88 -4.20 7.48
CA ALA A 72 -1.13 -4.07 6.05
C ALA A 72 0.00 -3.31 5.33
N LEU A 73 0.41 -2.14 5.85
CA LEU A 73 1.51 -1.35 5.27
C LEU A 73 2.82 -2.14 5.22
N ARG A 74 3.13 -2.89 6.29
CA ARG A 74 4.30 -3.77 6.33
C ARG A 74 4.23 -4.86 5.27
N THR A 75 3.08 -5.50 5.07
CA THR A 75 2.90 -6.51 4.03
C THR A 75 3.11 -5.92 2.63
N LEU A 76 2.65 -4.70 2.36
CA LEU A 76 2.92 -4.01 1.09
C LEU A 76 4.42 -3.80 0.86
N GLU A 77 5.13 -3.29 1.86
CA GLU A 77 6.58 -3.08 1.79
C GLU A 77 7.34 -4.39 1.55
N LEU A 78 6.94 -5.48 2.22
CA LEU A 78 7.54 -6.81 2.05
C LEU A 78 7.29 -7.38 0.66
N ALA A 79 6.06 -7.29 0.15
CA ALA A 79 5.72 -7.76 -1.20
C ALA A 79 6.50 -6.99 -2.28
N ILE A 80 6.65 -5.67 -2.12
CA ILE A 80 7.46 -4.83 -3.00
C ILE A 80 8.94 -5.23 -2.92
N ALA A 81 9.51 -5.37 -1.72
CA ALA A 81 10.90 -5.75 -1.54
C ALA A 81 11.19 -7.16 -2.11
N GLY A 82 10.22 -8.07 -2.04
CA GLY A 82 10.29 -9.42 -2.60
C GLY A 82 10.55 -9.43 -4.11
N LEU A 83 10.11 -8.42 -4.86
CA LEU A 83 10.34 -8.32 -6.31
C LEU A 83 11.84 -8.30 -6.68
N ARG A 84 12.73 -7.88 -5.76
CA ARG A 84 14.20 -7.90 -5.98
C ARG A 84 14.80 -9.28 -5.91
N GLN A 85 14.11 -10.25 -5.33
CA GLN A 85 14.66 -11.57 -5.07
C GLN A 85 14.73 -12.37 -6.37
N VAL A 86 15.89 -12.97 -6.63
CA VAL A 86 16.06 -13.86 -7.77
C VAL A 86 15.20 -15.10 -7.58
N GLY A 87 14.35 -15.40 -8.56
CA GLY A 87 13.42 -16.53 -8.48
C GLY A 87 12.16 -16.28 -7.64
N ALA A 88 11.88 -15.02 -7.28
CA ALA A 88 10.63 -14.66 -6.64
C ALA A 88 9.41 -15.10 -7.47
N ASP A 89 8.42 -15.67 -6.79
CA ASP A 89 7.11 -15.94 -7.37
C ASP A 89 6.31 -14.64 -7.46
N LEU A 90 6.20 -14.09 -8.67
CA LEU A 90 5.51 -12.82 -8.92
C LEU A 90 4.01 -12.89 -8.65
N GLU A 91 3.39 -14.07 -8.80
CA GLU A 91 1.96 -14.25 -8.54
C GLU A 91 1.68 -14.33 -7.03
N LEU A 92 2.58 -14.97 -6.27
CA LEU A 92 2.52 -14.96 -4.81
C LEU A 92 2.66 -13.52 -4.27
N LEU A 93 3.68 -12.79 -4.72
CA LEU A 93 3.91 -11.41 -4.29
C LEU A 93 2.75 -10.48 -4.69
N ARG A 94 2.13 -10.72 -5.84
CA ARG A 94 0.89 -10.03 -6.24
C ARG A 94 -0.22 -10.32 -5.25
N GLY A 95 -0.46 -11.59 -4.91
CA GLY A 95 -1.50 -12.00 -3.97
C GLY A 95 -1.31 -11.34 -2.59
N ASP A 96 -0.08 -11.33 -2.07
CA ASP A 96 0.25 -10.69 -0.80
C ASP A 96 -0.02 -9.17 -0.84
N PHE A 97 0.42 -8.52 -1.92
CA PHE A 97 0.21 -7.08 -2.10
C PHE A 97 -1.28 -6.73 -2.21
N GLU A 98 -2.04 -7.40 -3.09
CA GLU A 98 -3.46 -7.10 -3.33
C GLU A 98 -4.32 -7.40 -2.08
N THR A 99 -4.01 -8.49 -1.36
CA THR A 99 -4.70 -8.88 -0.12
C THR A 99 -4.47 -7.89 1.02
N ALA A 100 -3.34 -7.18 1.03
CA ALA A 100 -3.10 -6.09 1.97
C ALA A 100 -3.68 -4.75 1.48
N ALA A 101 -3.50 -4.42 0.19
CA ALA A 101 -3.78 -3.08 -0.33
C ALA A 101 -5.28 -2.78 -0.48
N LEU A 102 -6.04 -3.73 -1.04
CA LEU A 102 -7.45 -3.49 -1.37
C LEU A 102 -8.32 -3.37 -0.11
N PRO A 103 -8.21 -4.27 0.89
CA PRO A 103 -8.94 -4.11 2.15
C PRO A 103 -8.53 -2.83 2.88
N LEU A 104 -7.24 -2.46 2.86
CA LEU A 104 -6.76 -1.23 3.46
C LEU A 104 -7.38 0.02 2.81
N GLU A 105 -7.50 0.04 1.48
CA GLU A 105 -8.16 1.14 0.76
C GLU A 105 -9.64 1.28 1.17
N VAL A 106 -10.37 0.17 1.26
CA VAL A 106 -11.77 0.15 1.70
C VAL A 106 -11.88 0.61 3.15
N PHE A 107 -11.01 0.11 4.03
CA PHE A 107 -10.97 0.49 5.44
C PHE A 107 -10.77 2.00 5.62
N MET A 108 -9.78 2.59 4.93
CA MET A 108 -9.54 4.04 4.98
C MET A 108 -10.76 4.85 4.52
N ARG A 109 -11.46 4.40 3.47
CA ARG A 109 -12.71 5.04 3.03
C ARG A 109 -13.80 4.97 4.12
N GLY A 110 -13.90 3.84 4.83
CA GLY A 110 -14.82 3.67 5.95
C GLY A 110 -14.57 4.67 7.08
N LEU A 111 -13.30 4.91 7.44
CA LEU A 111 -12.92 5.90 8.44
C LEU A 111 -13.32 7.35 8.09
N ASP A 112 -13.48 7.64 6.79
CA ASP A 112 -13.95 8.95 6.31
C ASP A 112 -15.48 9.06 6.28
N ALA A 113 -16.20 7.94 6.20
CA ALA A 113 -17.67 7.90 6.17
C ALA A 113 -18.30 7.95 7.57
N GLU A 114 -17.62 7.39 8.58
CA GLU A 114 -18.08 7.35 9.98
C GLU A 114 -18.46 8.72 10.57
N PRO A 115 -17.70 9.82 10.34
CA PRO A 115 -18.07 11.15 10.83
C PRO A 115 -19.27 11.77 10.08
N ALA A 116 -19.61 11.27 8.88
CA ALA A 116 -20.78 11.76 8.14
C ALA A 116 -22.07 11.17 8.73
N LEU A 117 -22.05 9.89 9.10
CA LEU A 117 -23.19 9.20 9.73
C LEU A 117 -23.55 9.81 11.10
N GLN A 118 -22.56 10.20 11.90
CA GLN A 118 -22.79 10.84 13.20
C GLN A 118 -23.39 12.27 13.12
N ARG A 119 -23.36 12.93 11.94
CA ARG A 119 -23.94 14.27 11.77
C ARG A 119 -25.38 14.27 11.25
N SER A 120 -25.87 13.11 10.80
CA SER A 120 -27.21 12.96 10.22
C SER A 120 -28.19 12.23 11.14
N ALA A 121 -27.74 11.88 12.36
CA ALA A 121 -28.53 11.31 13.45
C ALA A 121 -28.71 12.36 14.56
#